data_AF-A0A6H1KGD4-F1
#
_entry.id   AF-A0A6H1KGD4-F1
#
_cell.length_a   1.000
_cell.length_b   1.000
_cell.length_c   1.000
_cell.angle_alpha   90.00
_cell.angle_beta   90.00
_cell.angle_gamma   90.00
#
_symmetry.space_group_name_H-M   'P 1'
#
loop_
_entity.id
_entity.type
_entity.pdbx_description
1 polymer ?
#
loop_
_entity_poly.entity_id
_entity_poly.type
_entity_poly.pdbx_seq_one_letter_code
_entity_poly.pdbx_strand_id
1 'polypeptide(L)' 'MQLVAPTVVAELAVDVSLDASGRWHHPVRLMRVRIDLTPAEIPQFGAEA' A
#
# COMPACT_ATOMS: atom_id res chain seq x y z
N MET A 1 0.88 -21.80 -8.02
CA MET A 1 0.33 -20.58 -7.38
C MET A 1 -1.17 -20.58 -7.59
N GLN A 2 -1.95 -20.36 -6.54
CA GLN A 2 -3.39 -20.25 -6.61
C GLN A 2 -3.78 -18.80 -6.29
N LEU A 3 -4.70 -18.24 -7.06
CA LEU A 3 -5.23 -16.90 -6.79
C LEU A 3 -6.14 -16.93 -5.56
N VAL A 4 -6.09 -15.85 -4.78
CA VAL A 4 -6.89 -15.68 -3.57
C VAL A 4 -7.70 -14.38 -3.66
N ALA A 5 -8.83 -14.35 -2.97
CA ALA A 5 -9.60 -13.13 -2.82
C ALA A 5 -8.82 -12.12 -1.94
N PRO A 6 -8.70 -10.85 -2.35
CA PRO A 6 -7.93 -9.84 -1.62
C PRO A 6 -8.76 -9.26 -0.47
N THR A 7 -8.80 -9.96 0.67
CA THR A 7 -9.62 -9.58 1.83
C THR A 7 -8.84 -8.94 2.97
N VAL A 8 -7.50 -8.93 2.89
CA VAL A 8 -6.63 -8.46 3.98
C VAL A 8 -6.14 -7.04 3.70
N VAL A 9 -6.26 -6.17 4.71
CA VAL A 9 -5.70 -4.81 4.68
C VAL A 9 -4.37 -4.80 5.43
N ALA A 10 -3.35 -4.17 4.84
CA ALA A 10 -2.04 -4.01 5.45
C ALA A 10 -1.58 -2.55 5.38
N GLU A 11 -0.94 -2.10 6.45
CA GLU A 11 -0.32 -0.79 6.52
C GLU A 11 1.14 -0.89 6.05
N LEU A 12 1.51 0.00 5.14
CA LEU A 12 2.84 0.07 4.53
C LEU A 12 3.44 1.45 4.77
N ALA A 13 4.72 1.49 5.13
CA ALA A 13 5.52 2.71 5.04
C ALA A 13 6.18 2.74 3.65
N VAL A 14 5.95 3.84 2.92
CA VAL A 14 6.48 4.05 1.57
C VAL A 14 7.24 5.36 1.55
N ASP A 15 8.48 5.33 1.05
CA ASP A 15 9.22 6.54 0.70
C ASP A 15 9.05 6.79 -0.80
N VAL A 16 8.83 8.06 -1.14
CA VAL A 16 8.68 8.56 -2.51
C VAL A 16 9.78 9.58 -2.84
N SER A 17 10.86 9.60 -2.05
CA SER A 17 11.99 10.45 -2.33
C SER A 17 12.67 10.05 -3.64
N LEU A 18 13.18 11.05 -4.36
CA LEU A 18 14.08 10.84 -5.48
C LEU A 18 15.51 10.84 -4.94
N ASP A 19 16.34 9.92 -5.41
CA ASP A 19 17.77 9.97 -5.17
C ASP A 19 18.43 11.14 -5.94
N ALA A 20 19.72 11.37 -5.71
CA ALA A 20 20.46 12.46 -6.35
C ALA A 20 20.53 12.34 -7.89
N SER A 21 20.21 11.18 -8.47
CA SER A 21 20.13 10.95 -9.91
C SER A 21 18.71 11.06 -10.47
N GLY A 22 17.73 11.43 -9.63
CA GLY A 22 16.33 11.55 -10.02
C GLY A 22 15.61 10.21 -10.11
N ARG A 23 16.17 9.13 -9.56
CA ARG A 23 15.49 7.84 -9.50
C ARG A 23 14.66 7.76 -8.23
N TRP A 24 13.45 7.23 -8.35
CA TRP A 24 12.63 6.99 -7.20
C TRP A 24 13.27 5.95 -6.27
N HIS A 25 13.55 6.39 -5.05
CA HIS A 25 13.82 5.52 -3.94
C HIS A 25 12.47 5.06 -3.42
N HIS A 26 12.04 3.84 -3.78
CA HIS A 26 10.78 3.24 -3.33
C HIS A 26 11.00 2.12 -2.28
N PRO A 27 11.68 2.35 -1.16
CA PRO A 27 11.62 1.39 -0.08
C PRO A 27 10.18 1.32 0.43
N VAL A 28 9.63 0.11 0.35
CA VAL A 28 8.34 -0.24 0.94
C VAL A 28 8.61 -1.16 2.11
N ARG A 29 8.06 -0.81 3.27
CA ARG A 29 8.17 -1.63 4.48
C ARG A 29 6.78 -1.97 4.99
N LEU A 30 6.53 -3.27 5.19
CA LEU A 30 5.31 -3.74 5.83
C LEU A 30 5.33 -3.38 7.32
N MET A 31 4.33 -2.62 7.76
CA MET A 31 4.18 -2.21 9.15
C MET A 31 3.40 -3.24 9.94
N ARG A 32 2.16 -3.51 9.52
CA ARG A 32 1.23 -4.43 10.21
C ARG A 32 0.05 -4.80 9.33
N VAL A 33 -0.60 -5.92 9.68
CA VAL A 33 -1.94 -6.25 9.17
C VAL A 33 -2.98 -5.50 9.99
N ARG A 34 -3.94 -4.85 9.33
CA ARG A 34 -5.05 -4.12 9.95
C ARG A 34 -6.27 -5.02 10.04
N ILE A 35 -6.30 -5.86 11.08
CA ILE A 35 -7.41 -6.80 11.34
C ILE A 35 -8.71 -6.08 11.73
N ASP A 36 -8.59 -4.80 12.07
CA ASP A 36 -9.67 -3.89 12.41
C ASP A 36 -10.33 -3.23 11.19
N LEU A 37 -9.80 -3.46 9.97
CA LEU A 37 -10.30 -2.86 8.74
C LEU A 37 -10.66 -3.91 7.68
N THR A 38 -11.64 -3.57 6.85
CA THR A 38 -12.03 -4.33 5.66
C THR A 38 -11.70 -3.54 4.38
N PRO A 39 -11.56 -4.22 3.21
CA PRO A 39 -11.26 -3.52 1.96
C PRO A 39 -12.30 -2.47 1.54
N ALA A 40 -13.57 -2.64 1.95
CA ALA A 40 -14.64 -1.70 1.60
C ALA A 40 -14.52 -0.35 2.33
N GLU A 41 -13.77 -0.30 3.42
CA GLU A 41 -13.53 0.91 4.21
C GLU A 41 -12.35 1.73 3.68
N ILE A 42 -11.57 1.20 2.73
CA ILE A 42 -10.44 1.88 2.12
C ILE A 42 -10.90 2.61 0.86
N PRO A 43 -10.70 3.94 0.75
CA PRO A 43 -10.97 4.65 -0.49
C PRO A 43 -10.22 4.01 -1.65
N GLN A 44 -10.92 3.81 -2.77
CA GLN A 44 -10.25 3.35 -3.97
C GLN A 44 -9.27 4.42 -4.46
N PHE A 45 -8.08 3.98 -4.86
CA PHE A 45 -7.08 4.88 -5.42
C PHE A 45 -7.67 5.63 -6.63
N GLY A 46 -7.69 6.97 -6.56
CA GLY A 46 -8.26 7.82 -7.61
C GLY A 46 -9.78 8.01 -7.59
N ALA A 47 -10.49 7.54 -6.55
CA ALA A 47 -11.93 7.75 -6.39
C ALA A 47 -12.33 9.13 -5.84
N GLU A 48 -11.36 10.00 -5.57
CA GLU A 48 -11.59 11.43 -5.35
C GLU A 48 -11.06 12.21 -6.57
N ALA A 49 -11.98 12.91 -7.24
CA ALA A 49 -11.73 13.96 -8.23
C ALA A 49 -12.55 15.19 -7.84
#